data_AF-J0CWG1-F1
#
_entry.id   AF-J0CWG1-F1
#
_cell.length_a   1.000
_cell.length_b   1.000
_cell.length_c   1.000
_cell.angle_alpha   90.00
_cell.angle_beta   90.00
_cell.angle_gamma   90.00
#
_symmetry.space_group_name_H-M   'P 1'
#
loop_
_entity.id
_entity.type
_entity.pdbx_description
1 polymer ?
#
loop_
_entity_poly.entity_id
_entity_poly.type
_entity_poly.pdbx_seq_one_letter_code
_entity_poly.pdbx_strand_id
1 'polypeptide(L)' 'MRLVPFHYAGSNDSLIFINPEHVIAVRSFPGSTHIYVSVLQKDGGPSYYPVRESIDDVVKKLAS' A
#
# COMPACT_ATOMS: atom_id res chain seq x y z
N MET A 1 10.91 -11.50 8.35
CA MET A 1 9.74 -10.82 7.76
C MET A 1 9.66 -9.41 8.31
N ARG A 2 9.80 -8.38 7.46
CA ARG A 2 9.70 -6.98 7.83
C ARG A 2 8.29 -6.47 7.51
N LEU A 3 7.71 -5.68 8.41
CA LEU A 3 6.42 -5.03 8.20
C LEU A 3 6.61 -3.52 8.28
N VAL A 4 6.04 -2.80 7.32
CA VAL A 4 6.18 -1.35 7.19
C VAL A 4 4.82 -0.68 7.46
N PRO A 5 4.74 0.26 8.42
CA PRO A 5 3.48 0.94 8.74
C PRO A 5 3.15 2.06 7.75
N PHE A 6 1.86 2.14 7.40
CA PHE A 6 1.27 3.19 6.58
C PHE A 6 -0.07 3.66 7.16
N HIS A 7 -0.45 4.90 6.89
CA HIS A 7 -1.77 5.42 7.27
C HIS A 7 -2.78 5.10 6.18
N TYR A 8 -3.84 4.37 6.52
CA TYR A 8 -4.87 3.99 5.58
C TYR A 8 -5.66 5.21 5.08
N ALA A 9 -5.90 5.29 3.77
CA ALA A 9 -6.64 6.39 3.16
C ALA A 9 -8.16 6.14 3.06
N GLY A 10 -8.71 5.23 3.87
CA GLY A 10 -10.15 5.01 4.00
C GLY A 10 -10.82 5.90 5.06
N SER A 11 -12.05 5.55 5.41
CA SER A 11 -12.89 6.31 6.34
C SER A 11 -12.29 6.44 7.75
N ASN A 12 -11.46 5.48 8.16
CA ASN A 12 -10.77 5.49 9.44
C ASN A 12 -9.27 5.67 9.21
N ASP A 13 -8.65 6.58 9.96
CA ASP A 13 -7.21 6.81 9.95
C ASP A 13 -6.48 5.73 10.78
N SER A 14 -6.57 4.49 10.31
CA SER A 14 -5.94 3.34 10.94
C SER A 14 -4.57 3.07 10.34
N LEU A 15 -3.64 2.55 11.16
CA LEU A 15 -2.38 2.03 10.67
C LEU A 15 -2.57 0.66 10.04
N ILE A 16 -2.01 0.48 8.85
CA ILE A 16 -1.86 -0.83 8.20
C ILE A 16 -0.38 -1.18 8.08
N PHE A 17 -0.09 -2.47 8.08
CA PHE A 17 1.27 -2.99 8.00
C PHE A 17 1.43 -3.81 6.73
N ILE A 18 2.35 -3.40 5.87
CA ILE A 18 2.59 -4.05 4.57
C ILE A 18 3.93 -4.78 4.61
N ASN A 19 3.94 -6.03 4.13
CA ASN A 19 5.19 -6.76 3.83
C ASN A 19 5.72 -6.29 2.46
N PRO A 20 6.90 -5.63 2.39
CA PRO A 20 7.46 -5.18 1.11
C PRO A 20 7.70 -6.31 0.10
N GLU A 21 8.00 -7.52 0.57
CA GLU A 21 8.26 -8.70 -0.29
C GLU A 21 7.02 -9.11 -1.10
N HIS A 22 5.82 -8.69 -0.70
CA HIS A 22 4.58 -8.98 -1.41
C HIS A 22 4.11 -7.81 -2.29
N VAL A 23 4.81 -6.67 -2.28
CA VAL A 23 4.43 -5.50 -3.08
C VAL A 23 4.88 -5.71 -4.53
N ILE A 24 3.93 -5.55 -5.45
CA ILE A 24 4.19 -5.72 -6.90
C ILE A 24 4.17 -4.39 -7.66
N ALA A 25 3.50 -3.37 -7.13
CA ALA A 25 3.46 -2.05 -7.73
C ALA A 25 3.00 -0.98 -6.71
N VAL A 26 3.37 0.27 -6.97
CA VAL A 26 2.87 1.45 -6.26
C VAL A 26 2.39 2.47 -7.30
N ARG A 27 1.21 3.05 -7.09
CA ARG A 27 0.62 4.03 -8.03
C ARG A 27 -0.03 5.18 -7.28
N SER A 28 0.24 6.40 -7.73
CA SER A 28 -0.45 7.60 -7.23
C SER A 28 -1.89 7.69 -7.75
N PHE A 29 -2.81 8.10 -6.88
CA PHE A 29 -4.21 8.38 -7.16
C PHE A 29 -4.60 9.76 -6.57
N PRO A 30 -5.67 10.41 -7.06
CA PRO A 30 -6.15 11.64 -6.44
C PRO A 30 -6.47 11.43 -4.94
N GLY A 31 -5.66 12.04 -4.07
CA GLY A 31 -5.84 11.99 -2.61
C GLY A 31 -5.28 10.75 -1.90
N SER A 32 -4.61 9.81 -2.60
CA SER A 32 -3.98 8.65 -1.96
C SER A 32 -2.92 7.98 -2.84
N THR A 33 -2.09 7.13 -2.24
CA THR A 33 -1.18 6.23 -2.96
C THR A 33 -1.66 4.80 -2.80
N HIS A 34 -1.82 4.05 -3.88
CA HIS A 34 -2.22 2.64 -3.82
C HIS A 34 -0.98 1.73 -3.83
N ILE A 35 -0.88 0.85 -2.85
CA ILE A 35 0.14 -0.21 -2.77
C ILE A 35 -0.50 -1.52 -3.23
N TYR A 36 -0.06 -2.06 -4.36
CA TYR A 36 -0.56 -3.31 -4.92
C TYR A 36 0.24 -4.49 -4.37
N VAL A 37 -0.46 -5.56 -3.97
CA VAL A 37 0.17 -6.77 -3.42
C VAL A 37 -0.11 -8.00 -4.29
N SER A 38 0.74 -9.02 -4.16
CA SER A 38 0.75 -10.26 -4.95
C SER A 38 -0.44 -11.21 -4.74
N VAL A 39 -1.47 -10.79 -4.01
CA VAL A 39 -2.69 -11.57 -3.75
C VAL A 39 -3.82 -11.03 -4.63
N LEU A 40 -4.62 -11.92 -5.22
CA LEU A 40 -5.82 -11.54 -5.96
C LEU A 40 -7.02 -11.40 -5.02
N GLN A 41 -7.92 -10.48 -5.37
CA GLN A 41 -9.23 -10.40 -4.75
C GLN A 41 -10.11 -11.57 -5.20
N LYS A 42 -11.26 -11.75 -4.54
CA LYS A 42 -12.19 -12.86 -4.84
C LYS A 42 -12.69 -12.87 -6.30
N ASP A 43 -12.76 -11.71 -6.92
CA ASP A 43 -13.16 -11.51 -8.31
C ASP A 43 -11.99 -11.64 -9.31
N GLY A 44 -10.79 -11.99 -8.83
CA GLY A 44 -9.58 -12.04 -9.65
C GLY A 44 -8.94 -10.67 -9.91
N GLY A 45 -9.50 -9.59 -9.36
CA GLY A 45 -8.92 -8.26 -9.44
C GLY A 45 -7.64 -8.11 -8.62
N PRO A 46 -6.83 -7.09 -8.92
CA PRO A 46 -5.61 -6.81 -8.15
C PRO A 46 -5.96 -6.38 -6.72
N SER A 47 -5.30 -6.94 -5.70
CA SER A 47 -5.43 -6.43 -4.33
C SER A 47 -4.52 -5.23 -4.14
N TYR A 48 -5.05 -4.20 -3.49
CA TYR A 48 -4.29 -3.00 -3.17
C TYR A 48 -4.77 -2.38 -1.84
N TYR A 49 -3.88 -1.58 -1.25
CA TYR A 49 -4.16 -0.81 -0.05
C TYR A 49 -3.92 0.68 -0.34
N PRO A 50 -4.96 1.53 -0.32
CA PRO A 50 -4.79 2.97 -0.41
C PRO A 50 -4.20 3.54 0.90
N VAL A 51 -3.16 4.34 0.78
CA VAL A 51 -2.44 4.98 1.90
C VAL A 51 -2.32 6.49 1.71
N ARG A 52 -2.17 7.23 2.81
CA ARG A 52 -2.11 8.70 2.81
C ARG A 52 -0.73 9.23 2.44
N GLU A 53 0.31 8.42 2.63
CA GLU A 53 1.67 8.78 2.25
C GLU A 53 1.79 9.10 0.76
N SER A 54 2.69 10.04 0.45
CA SER A 54 3.05 10.36 -0.94
C SER A 54 3.70 9.14 -1.61
N ILE A 55 3.70 9.11 -2.94
CA ILE A 55 4.35 8.01 -3.68
C ILE A 55 5.84 7.90 -3.34
N ASP A 56 6.53 9.03 -3.16
CA ASP A 56 7.95 9.05 -2.82
C ASP A 56 8.20 8.49 -1.41
N ASP A 57 7.37 8.85 -0.44
CA ASP A 57 7.44 8.32 0.92
C ASP A 57 7.18 6.81 0.93
N VAL A 58 6.18 6.35 0.16
CA VAL A 58 5.85 4.93 0.05
C VAL A 58 7.03 4.15 -0.54
N VAL A 59 7.56 4.59 -1.69
CA VAL A 59 8.69 3.92 -2.34
C VAL A 59 9.90 3.89 -1.42
N LYS A 60 10.21 5.01 -0.76
CA LYS A 60 11.31 5.10 0.20
C LYS A 60 11.14 4.12 1.36
N LYS A 61 9.97 4.08 2.00
CA LYS A 61 9.69 3.20 3.15
C LYS A 61 9.76 1.72 2.78
N LEU A 62 9.31 1.35 1.57
CA LEU A 62 9.32 -0.03 1.07
C LEU A 62 10.71 -0.50 0.62
N ALA A 63 11.57 0.41 0.13
CA ALA A 63 12.93 0.09 -0.32
C ALA A 63 13.98 0.14 0.80
N SER A 64 13.65 0.75 1.94
CA SER A 64 14.48 0.78 3.15
C SER A 64 14.45 -0.55 3.90
#